data_AF-A0AAW6XYY9-F1
#
_entry.id   AF-A0AAW6XYY9-F1
#
_cell.length_a   1.000
_cell.length_b   1.000
_cell.length_c   1.000
_cell.angle_alpha   90.00
_cell.angle_beta   90.00
_cell.angle_gamma   90.00
#
_symmetry.space_group_name_H-M   'P 1'
#
loop_
_entity.id
_entity.type
_entity.pdbx_description
1 polymer ?
#
loop_
_entity_poly.entity_id
_entity_poly.type
_entity_poly.pdbx_seq_one_letter_code
_entity_poly.pdbx_strand_id
1 'polypeptide(L)'
;GAEPKLAEHIEEPKKKISLSTFIEPGALPISLVTALIYFGYGTVLTYLNSYATELDLVKAAGAFFIVYAVVMFIIRPFTGRLFDERGDTVVMVPGYAAVAVALAVLAFASNSFTLLLSAALLGAGIGATQPAG
;
A
#
# COMPACT_ATOMS: atom_id res chain seq x y z
N GLY A 1 -41.33 41.67 42.63
CA GLY A 1 -41.50 40.78 41.48
C GLY A 1 -40.22 40.82 40.69
N ALA A 2 -39.48 39.71 40.68
CA ALA A 2 -38.30 39.53 39.83
C ALA A 2 -38.74 38.65 38.66
N GLU A 3 -38.60 39.15 37.43
CA GLU A 3 -38.69 38.30 36.24
C GLU A 3 -37.34 37.58 36.05
N PRO A 4 -37.32 36.26 35.80
CA PRO A 4 -36.09 35.55 35.57
C PRO A 4 -35.64 35.83 34.13
N LYS A 5 -34.41 36.34 33.98
CA LYS A 5 -33.73 36.42 32.69
C LYS A 5 -33.60 35.00 32.15
N LEU A 6 -34.40 34.72 31.12
CA LEU A 6 -34.43 33.46 30.39
C LEU A 6 -33.00 33.16 29.91
N ALA A 7 -32.44 32.06 30.40
CA ALA A 7 -31.15 31.56 29.99
C ALA A 7 -31.19 31.30 28.47
N GLU A 8 -30.51 32.14 27.71
CA GLU A 8 -30.24 31.93 26.30
C GLU A 8 -29.41 30.65 26.17
N HIS A 9 -30.07 29.53 25.88
CA HIS A 9 -29.40 28.30 25.47
C HIS A 9 -28.72 28.59 24.13
N ILE A 10 -27.42 28.85 24.19
CA ILE A 10 -26.54 28.80 23.01
C ILE A 10 -26.53 27.33 22.57
N GLU A 11 -27.46 26.94 21.69
CA GLU A 11 -27.38 25.66 21.01
C GLU A 11 -26.11 25.66 20.15
N GLU A 12 -25.12 24.86 20.54
CA GLU A 12 -23.96 24.60 19.68
C GLU A 12 -24.45 24.04 18.35
N PRO A 13 -24.01 24.58 17.20
CA PRO A 13 -24.46 24.09 15.90
C PRO A 13 -24.02 22.63 15.74
N LYS A 14 -25.00 21.70 15.72
CA LYS A 14 -24.78 20.28 15.45
C LYS A 14 -24.03 20.13 14.12
N LYS A 15 -22.74 19.83 14.19
CA LYS A 15 -21.86 19.66 13.03
C LYS A 15 -22.40 18.52 12.18
N LYS A 16 -23.07 18.84 11.07
CA LYS A 16 -23.61 17.85 10.14
C LYS A 16 -22.43 17.13 9.49
N ILE A 17 -22.23 15.87 9.86
CA ILE A 17 -21.26 14.97 9.24
C ILE A 17 -21.67 14.80 7.77
N SER A 18 -20.89 15.36 6.85
CA SER A 18 -21.10 15.26 5.40
C SER A 18 -19.94 14.48 4.78
N LEU A 19 -20.21 13.60 3.81
CA LEU A 19 -19.17 12.82 3.12
C LEU A 19 -18.11 13.70 2.44
N SER A 20 -18.52 14.89 2.00
CA SER A 20 -17.59 15.91 1.46
C SER A 20 -16.59 16.45 2.48
N THR A 21 -16.79 16.22 3.79
CA THR A 21 -15.83 16.56 4.85
C THR A 21 -14.77 15.48 5.04
N PHE A 22 -14.99 14.26 4.53
CA PHE A 22 -14.04 13.13 4.66
C PHE A 22 -13.31 12.79 3.36
N ILE A 23 -13.89 13.11 2.21
CA ILE A 23 -13.28 12.81 0.91
C ILE A 23 -12.56 14.06 0.41
N GLU A 24 -11.24 13.98 0.35
CA GLU A 24 -10.37 14.95 -0.32
C GLU A 24 -10.28 14.59 -1.82
N PRO A 25 -10.87 15.36 -2.75
CA PRO A 25 -10.89 14.99 -4.17
C PRO A 25 -9.49 14.81 -4.79
N GLY A 26 -8.49 15.52 -4.26
CA GLY A 26 -7.09 15.39 -4.68
C GLY A 26 -6.47 14.02 -4.35
N ALA A 27 -7.00 13.30 -3.37
CA ALA A 27 -6.51 11.97 -2.99
C ALA A 27 -7.11 10.84 -3.86
N LEU A 28 -8.19 11.10 -4.60
CA LEU A 28 -8.90 10.08 -5.39
C LEU A 28 -7.99 9.33 -6.39
N PRO A 29 -7.15 10.00 -7.20
CA PRO A 29 -6.30 9.32 -8.16
C PRO A 29 -5.30 8.36 -7.48
N ILE A 30 -4.67 8.80 -6.39
CA ILE A 30 -3.69 7.99 -5.64
C ILE A 30 -4.38 6.80 -4.98
N SER A 31 -5.58 7.01 -4.43
CA SER A 31 -6.38 5.93 -3.83
C SER A 31 -6.77 4.87 -4.85
N LEU A 32 -7.07 5.24 -6.10
CA LEU A 32 -7.38 4.32 -7.17
C LEU A 32 -6.15 3.49 -7.57
N VAL A 33 -4.99 4.14 -7.74
CA VAL A 33 -3.72 3.44 -8.04
C VAL A 33 -3.39 2.45 -6.93
N THR A 34 -3.55 2.88 -5.68
CA THR A 34 -3.34 2.05 -4.50
C THR A 34 -4.28 0.85 -4.53
N ALA A 35 -5.58 1.06 -4.74
CA ALA A 35 -6.57 0.00 -4.80
C ALA A 35 -6.23 -1.05 -5.88
N LEU A 36 -5.83 -0.62 -7.09
CA LEU A 36 -5.43 -1.53 -8.17
C LEU A 36 -4.18 -2.34 -7.81
N ILE A 37 -3.19 -1.71 -7.17
CA ILE A 37 -1.97 -2.37 -6.71
C ILE A 37 -2.29 -3.43 -5.65
N TYR A 38 -3.10 -3.08 -4.64
CA TYR A 38 -3.48 -4.01 -3.58
C TYR A 38 -4.38 -5.13 -4.09
N PHE A 39 -5.20 -4.87 -5.11
CA PHE A 39 -5.96 -5.91 -5.79
C PHE A 39 -5.03 -6.93 -6.45
N GLY A 40 -4.04 -6.48 -7.23
CA GLY A 40 -3.03 -7.36 -7.84
C GLY A 40 -2.22 -8.13 -6.80
N TYR A 41 -1.78 -7.45 -5.74
CA TYR A 41 -1.10 -8.10 -4.62
C TYR A 41 -1.95 -9.18 -3.95
N GLY A 42 -3.24 -8.93 -3.72
CA GLY A 42 -4.18 -9.91 -3.19
C GLY A 42 -4.28 -11.16 -4.06
N THR A 43 -4.31 -10.99 -5.39
CA THR A 43 -4.25 -12.11 -6.34
C THR A 43 -2.99 -12.95 -6.16
N VAL A 44 -1.82 -12.31 -5.98
CA VAL A 44 -0.56 -13.02 -5.71
C VAL A 44 -0.68 -13.86 -4.44
N LEU A 45 -1.18 -13.28 -3.34
CA LEU A 45 -1.33 -14.02 -2.08
C LEU A 45 -2.21 -15.27 -2.22
N THR A 46 -3.30 -15.18 -2.98
CA THR A 46 -4.24 -16.30 -3.15
C THR A 46 -3.74 -17.36 -4.13
N TYR A 47 -3.10 -16.96 -5.24
CA TYR A 47 -2.85 -17.86 -6.37
C TYR A 47 -1.38 -18.19 -6.62
N LEU A 48 -0.42 -17.59 -5.91
CA LEU A 48 1.01 -17.81 -6.15
C LEU A 48 1.40 -19.30 -6.12
N ASN A 49 0.83 -20.08 -5.19
CA ASN A 49 1.17 -21.50 -5.07
C ASN A 49 0.66 -22.31 -6.27
N SER A 50 -0.58 -22.07 -6.70
CA SER A 50 -1.16 -22.70 -7.90
C SER A 50 -0.35 -22.34 -9.15
N TYR A 51 -0.02 -21.04 -9.33
CA TYR A 51 0.81 -20.56 -10.44
C TYR A 51 2.20 -21.21 -10.47
N ALA A 52 2.85 -21.31 -9.30
CA ALA A 52 4.15 -21.95 -9.20
C ALA A 52 4.09 -23.47 -9.40
N THR A 53 2.98 -24.12 -9.07
CA THR A 53 2.80 -25.57 -9.31
C THR A 53 2.71 -25.87 -10.79
N GLU A 54 1.98 -25.06 -11.57
CA GLU A 54 1.89 -25.21 -13.03
C GLU A 54 3.25 -25.05 -13.72
N LEU A 55 4.14 -24.24 -13.15
CA LEU A 55 5.48 -23.98 -13.67
C LEU A 55 6.59 -24.85 -13.06
N ASP A 56 6.25 -25.78 -12.17
CA ASP A 56 7.21 -26.59 -11.37
C ASP A 56 8.21 -25.74 -10.54
N LEU A 57 7.75 -24.60 -10.04
CA LEU A 57 8.50 -23.61 -9.25
C LEU A 57 8.13 -23.60 -7.76
N VAL A 58 7.51 -24.66 -7.24
CA VAL A 58 6.96 -24.72 -5.87
C VAL A 58 8.00 -24.39 -4.80
N LYS A 59 9.25 -24.84 -4.96
CA LYS A 59 10.36 -24.50 -4.04
C LYS A 59 10.64 -22.99 -4.03
N ALA A 60 10.62 -22.34 -5.18
CA ALA A 60 10.84 -20.91 -5.30
C ALA A 60 9.66 -20.12 -4.71
N ALA A 61 8.41 -20.59 -4.88
CA ALA A 61 7.25 -19.98 -4.24
C ALA A 61 7.32 -20.04 -2.71
N GLY A 62 7.87 -21.11 -2.12
CA GLY A 62 8.15 -21.18 -0.70
C GLY A 62 9.16 -20.12 -0.23
N ALA A 63 10.15 -19.80 -1.07
CA ALA A 63 11.13 -18.75 -0.79
C ALA A 63 10.64 -17.33 -1.12
N PHE A 64 9.59 -17.17 -1.93
CA PHE A 64 9.07 -15.89 -2.38
C PHE A 64 8.77 -14.95 -1.20
N PHE A 65 7.99 -15.42 -0.22
CA PHE A 65 7.61 -14.59 0.93
C PHE A 65 8.78 -14.26 1.85
N ILE A 66 9.80 -15.11 1.89
CA ILE A 66 11.03 -14.84 2.64
C ILE A 66 11.81 -13.71 1.98
N VAL A 67 12.05 -13.80 0.66
CA VAL A 67 12.75 -12.74 -0.10
C VAL A 67 11.97 -11.44 -0.02
N TYR A 68 10.65 -11.48 -0.24
CA TYR A 68 9.75 -10.35 -0.06
C TYR A 68 9.93 -9.69 1.32
N ALA A 69 9.88 -10.48 2.41
CA ALA A 69 9.97 -9.96 3.78
C ALA A 69 11.35 -9.36 4.08
N VAL A 70 12.43 -10.02 3.64
CA VAL A 70 13.80 -9.52 3.85
C VAL A 70 14.02 -8.21 3.11
N VAL A 71 13.64 -8.13 1.83
CA VAL A 71 13.80 -6.90 1.06
C VAL A 71 12.94 -5.78 1.61
N MET A 72 11.69 -6.07 1.97
CA MET A 72 10.80 -5.11 2.63
C MET A 72 11.43 -4.57 3.93
N PHE A 73 11.97 -5.47 4.78
CA PHE A 73 12.62 -5.10 6.02
C PHE A 73 13.84 -4.18 5.79
N ILE A 74 14.65 -4.48 4.77
CA ILE A 74 15.83 -3.69 4.43
C ILE A 74 15.42 -2.32 3.89
N ILE A 75 14.41 -2.22 3.04
CA ILE A 75 14.04 -0.98 2.36
C ILE A 75 13.42 0.04 3.34
N ARG A 76 12.65 -0.43 4.31
CA ARG A 76 11.96 0.39 5.32
C ARG A 76 12.79 1.49 6.01
N PRO A 77 13.98 1.23 6.59
CA PRO A 77 14.77 2.28 7.23
C PRO A 77 15.23 3.38 6.26
N PHE A 78 15.43 3.05 4.97
CA PHE A 78 15.81 4.04 3.96
C PHE A 78 14.60 4.85 3.51
N THR A 79 13.48 4.19 3.26
CA THR A 79 12.26 4.84 2.79
C THR A 79 11.61 5.68 3.88
N GLY A 80 11.66 5.25 5.15
CA GLY A 80 11.18 6.05 6.29
C GLY A 80 11.95 7.36 6.43
N ARG A 81 13.29 7.31 6.43
CA ARG A 81 14.12 8.53 6.46
C ARG A 81 13.85 9.44 5.26
N LEU A 82 13.75 8.86 4.06
CA LEU A 82 13.50 9.62 2.84
C LEU A 82 12.10 10.27 2.83
N PHE A 83 11.10 9.58 3.39
CA PHE A 83 9.75 10.08 3.55
C PHE A 83 9.73 11.30 4.47
N ASP A 84 10.40 11.21 5.63
CA ASP A 84 10.49 12.31 6.60
C ASP A 84 11.27 13.53 6.04
N GLU A 85 12.31 13.30 5.22
CA GLU A 85 13.15 14.37 4.68
C GLU A 85 12.58 15.06 3.43
N ARG A 86 11.92 14.30 2.54
CA ARG A 86 11.53 14.77 1.19
C ARG A 86 10.05 14.66 0.87
N GLY A 87 9.25 14.23 1.84
CA GLY A 87 7.81 14.06 1.70
C GLY A 87 7.41 12.72 1.08
N ASP A 88 6.11 12.50 1.07
CA ASP A 88 5.45 11.25 0.70
C ASP A 88 5.63 10.87 -0.79
N THR A 89 5.49 11.86 -1.67
CA THR A 89 5.47 11.66 -3.13
C THR A 89 6.77 11.04 -3.65
N VAL A 90 7.92 11.44 -3.08
CA VAL A 90 9.26 10.96 -3.48
C VAL A 90 9.45 9.48 -3.18
N VAL A 91 8.72 8.93 -2.20
CA VAL A 91 8.80 7.52 -1.79
C VAL A 91 7.67 6.70 -2.41
N MET A 92 6.45 7.23 -2.38
CA MET A 92 5.25 6.51 -2.82
C MET A 92 5.24 6.28 -4.33
N VAL A 93 5.58 7.28 -5.14
CA VAL A 93 5.57 7.16 -6.62
C VAL A 93 6.53 6.07 -7.11
N PRO A 94 7.83 6.06 -6.76
CA PRO A 94 8.73 4.99 -7.18
C PRO A 94 8.37 3.64 -6.52
N GLY A 95 7.81 3.65 -5.31
CA GLY A 95 7.32 2.44 -4.67
C GLY A 95 6.18 1.77 -5.45
N TYR A 96 5.17 2.54 -5.86
CA TYR A 96 4.08 2.04 -6.70
C TYR A 96 4.56 1.59 -8.08
N ALA A 97 5.50 2.31 -8.69
CA ALA A 97 6.14 1.87 -9.93
C ALA A 97 6.87 0.53 -9.74
N ALA A 98 7.60 0.35 -8.63
CA ALA A 98 8.28 -0.90 -8.31
C ALA A 98 7.28 -2.06 -8.13
N VAL A 99 6.13 -1.84 -7.47
CA VAL A 99 5.08 -2.85 -7.36
C VAL A 99 4.48 -3.21 -8.73
N ALA A 100 4.20 -2.21 -9.57
CA ALA A 100 3.68 -2.45 -10.92
C ALA A 100 4.66 -3.30 -11.75
N VAL A 101 5.95 -2.96 -11.71
CA VAL A 101 7.01 -3.75 -12.36
C VAL A 101 7.10 -5.16 -11.75
N ALA A 102 7.00 -5.29 -10.43
CA ALA A 102 7.02 -6.59 -9.76
C ALA A 102 5.89 -7.51 -10.24
N LEU A 103 4.67 -6.98 -10.34
CA LEU A 103 3.50 -7.71 -10.84
C LEU A 103 3.67 -8.09 -12.31
N ALA A 104 4.22 -7.21 -13.13
CA ALA A 104 4.53 -7.50 -14.53
C ALA A 104 5.58 -8.62 -14.65
N VAL A 105 6.68 -8.54 -13.89
CA VAL A 105 7.72 -9.58 -13.88
C VAL A 105 7.15 -10.91 -13.40
N LEU A 106 6.29 -10.90 -12.39
CA LEU A 106 5.63 -12.11 -11.89
C LEU A 106 4.70 -12.73 -12.95
N ALA A 107 3.96 -11.92 -13.71
CA ALA A 107 3.06 -12.40 -14.74
C ALA A 107 3.78 -13.17 -15.86
N PHE A 108 5.04 -12.80 -16.14
CA PHE A 108 5.89 -13.45 -17.14
C PHE A 108 6.99 -14.35 -16.52
N ALA A 109 6.84 -14.74 -15.25
CA ALA A 109 7.82 -15.58 -14.60
C ALA A 109 7.89 -16.96 -15.28
N SER A 110 9.09 -17.38 -15.65
CA SER A 110 9.35 -18.66 -16.34
C SER A 110 10.34 -19.55 -15.60
N ASN A 111 10.98 -19.01 -14.56
CA ASN A 111 11.99 -19.71 -13.79
C ASN A 111 12.09 -19.13 -12.36
N SER A 112 12.74 -19.87 -11.48
CA SER A 112 12.94 -19.48 -10.07
C SER A 112 13.56 -18.10 -9.90
N PHE A 113 14.50 -17.71 -10.78
CA PHE A 113 15.15 -16.40 -10.69
C PHE A 113 14.15 -15.27 -10.95
N THR A 114 13.37 -15.36 -12.02
CA THR A 114 12.35 -14.34 -12.35
C THR A 114 11.26 -14.25 -11.27
N LEU A 115 10.89 -15.39 -10.66
CA LEU A 115 9.91 -15.43 -9.57
C LEU A 115 10.46 -14.82 -8.27
N LEU A 116 11.73 -15.02 -7.93
CA LEU A 116 12.34 -14.40 -6.75
C LEU A 116 12.70 -12.93 -6.99
N LEU A 117 13.00 -12.55 -8.24
CA LEU A 117 13.19 -11.16 -8.64
C LEU A 117 11.90 -10.37 -8.46
N SER A 118 10.75 -10.91 -8.89
CA SER A 118 9.47 -10.24 -8.63
C SER A 118 9.17 -10.15 -7.14
N ALA A 119 9.53 -11.16 -6.33
CA ALA A 119 9.41 -11.09 -4.87
C ALA A 119 10.22 -9.92 -4.28
N ALA A 120 11.46 -9.75 -4.73
CA ALA A 120 12.34 -8.67 -4.29
C ALA A 120 11.78 -7.29 -4.69
N LEU A 121 11.35 -7.14 -5.94
CA LEU A 121 10.74 -5.89 -6.43
C LEU A 121 9.45 -5.56 -5.68
N LEU A 122 8.63 -6.57 -5.40
CA LEU A 122 7.39 -6.43 -4.64
C LEU A 122 7.68 -6.02 -3.20
N GLY A 123 8.68 -6.65 -2.56
CA GLY A 123 9.13 -6.30 -1.21
C GLY A 123 9.66 -4.86 -1.14
N ALA A 124 10.42 -4.43 -2.15
CA ALA A 124 10.91 -3.07 -2.24
C ALA A 124 9.78 -2.04 -2.44
N GLY A 125 8.86 -2.32 -3.36
CA GLY A 125 7.72 -1.44 -3.61
C GLY A 125 6.80 -1.30 -2.41
N ILE A 126 6.38 -2.43 -1.83
CA ILE A 126 5.50 -2.43 -0.65
C ILE A 126 6.23 -1.85 0.58
N GLY A 127 7.50 -2.18 0.79
CA GLY A 127 8.32 -1.62 1.87
C GLY A 127 8.53 -0.11 1.77
N ALA A 128 8.45 0.46 0.56
CA ALA A 128 8.44 1.90 0.34
C ALA A 128 7.06 2.53 0.59
N THR A 129 5.97 1.89 0.13
CA THR A 129 4.63 2.50 0.16
C THR A 129 3.81 2.24 1.42
N GLN A 130 4.24 1.32 2.29
CA GLN A 130 3.71 1.18 3.66
C GLN A 130 4.71 1.82 4.62
N PRO A 131 4.56 3.12 4.95
CA PRO A 131 5.28 3.69 6.08
C PRO A 131 4.82 2.99 7.37
N ALA A 132 5.76 2.77 8.29
CA ALA A 132 5.43 2.49 9.68
C ALA A 132 5.01 3.83 10.33
N GLY A 133 3.74 4.21 10.13
CA GLY A 133 3.05 5.20 10.95
C GLY A 133 2.38 4.52 12.13
#